data_AF-A0A7S3RJQ5-F1
#
_entry.id   AF-A0A7S3RJQ5-F1
#
_cell.length_a   1.000
_cell.length_b   1.000
_cell.length_c   1.000
_cell.angle_alpha   90.00
_cell.angle_beta   90.00
_cell.angle_gamma   90.00
#
_symmetry.space_group_name_H-M   'P 1'
#
loop_
_entity.id
_entity.type
_entity.pdbx_description
1 polymer ?
#
loop_
_entity_poly.entity_id
_entity_poly.type
_entity_poly.pdbx_seq_one_letter_code
_entity_poly.pdbx_strand_id
1 'polypeptide(L)'
;MPARKRARAEARVETATLTDPDEHHPTFRQLATLWRAGQLCDVTFTVEGRSFSAHKLVLAAASAYVRALVDGPRFADSSSDTLTLDEMPAAAFELLLEWIYSGSCNAPLNLLQPLLLAAGRLQVPALEMAA
;
A
#
# COMPACT_ATOMS: atom_id res chain seq x y z
N MET A 1 51.31 10.91 -7.18
CA MET A 1 50.28 9.90 -6.87
C MET A 1 49.00 10.62 -6.41
N PRO A 2 48.01 10.93 -7.26
CA PRO A 2 46.72 11.45 -6.80
C PRO A 2 45.68 10.33 -6.70
N ALA A 3 44.94 10.35 -5.60
CA ALA A 3 43.92 9.39 -5.21
C ALA A 3 42.66 9.50 -6.11
N ARG A 4 42.17 8.33 -6.57
CA ARG A 4 40.90 8.19 -7.29
C ARG A 4 39.73 8.48 -6.35
N LYS A 5 39.17 9.68 -6.43
CA LYS A 5 37.87 10.00 -5.81
C LYS A 5 36.77 9.32 -6.63
N ARG A 6 36.32 8.14 -6.19
CA ARG A 6 35.15 7.46 -6.76
C ARG A 6 33.90 8.26 -6.36
N ALA A 7 33.37 9.06 -7.27
CA ALA A 7 32.02 9.60 -7.15
C ALA A 7 31.03 8.43 -7.26
N ARG A 8 30.24 8.20 -6.21
CA ARG A 8 29.13 7.24 -6.22
C ARG A 8 27.99 7.90 -6.98
N ALA A 9 27.84 7.55 -8.26
CA ALA A 9 26.68 7.96 -9.05
C ALA A 9 25.42 7.35 -8.41
N GLU A 10 24.48 8.19 -8.01
CA GLU A 10 23.15 7.78 -7.60
C GLU A 10 22.46 7.21 -8.83
N ALA A 11 22.22 5.89 -8.84
CA ALA A 11 21.48 5.25 -9.92
C ALA A 11 20.06 5.81 -9.90
N ARG A 12 19.67 6.51 -10.97
CA ARG A 12 18.31 6.99 -11.16
C ARG A 12 17.43 5.76 -11.35
N VAL A 13 16.69 5.38 -10.30
CA VAL A 13 15.70 4.30 -10.39
C VAL A 13 14.57 4.82 -11.26
N GLU A 14 14.32 4.16 -12.38
CA GLU A 14 13.16 4.46 -13.21
C GLU A 14 11.88 4.05 -12.48
N THR A 15 10.88 4.93 -12.53
CA THR A 15 9.61 4.76 -11.83
C THR A 15 8.45 4.96 -12.80
N ALA A 16 7.36 4.23 -12.57
CA ALA A 16 6.06 4.41 -13.21
C ALA A 16 5.10 5.08 -12.22
N THR A 17 4.39 6.11 -12.67
CA THR A 17 3.34 6.75 -11.87
C THR A 17 2.01 6.10 -12.20
N LEU A 18 1.39 5.48 -11.21
CA LEU A 18 0.04 4.93 -11.31
C LEU A 18 -0.90 5.92 -10.66
N THR A 19 -1.99 6.26 -11.32
CA THR A 19 -3.02 7.18 -10.82
C THR A 19 -4.39 6.58 -11.04
N ASP A 20 -5.24 6.66 -10.03
CA ASP A 20 -6.66 6.39 -10.18
C ASP A 20 -7.22 7.35 -11.24
N PRO A 21 -7.89 6.84 -12.31
CA PRO A 21 -8.52 7.70 -13.31
C PRO A 21 -9.61 8.59 -12.70
N ASP A 22 -10.21 8.19 -11.58
CA ASP A 22 -11.15 9.00 -10.83
C ASP A 22 -10.43 9.79 -9.73
N GLU A 23 -10.50 11.12 -9.77
CA GLU A 23 -9.89 11.94 -8.73
C GLU A 23 -10.57 11.68 -7.37
N HIS A 24 -9.79 11.35 -6.35
CA HIS A 24 -10.34 11.19 -5.02
C HIS A 24 -10.96 12.49 -4.50
N HIS A 25 -12.16 12.35 -3.94
CA HIS A 25 -12.83 13.43 -3.22
C HIS A 25 -11.92 14.04 -2.13
N PRO A 26 -11.97 15.36 -1.86
CA PRO A 26 -11.10 16.02 -0.89
C PRO A 26 -11.03 15.37 0.51
N THR A 27 -12.12 14.73 0.95
CA THR A 27 -12.18 13.96 2.20
C THR A 27 -11.15 12.83 2.26
N PHE A 28 -10.86 12.18 1.13
CA PHE A 28 -9.87 11.10 1.05
C PHE A 28 -8.46 11.60 1.39
N ARG A 29 -8.13 12.87 1.07
CA ARG A 29 -6.85 13.49 1.47
C ARG A 29 -6.72 13.60 2.99
N GLN A 30 -7.83 13.80 3.71
CA GLN A 30 -7.84 13.81 5.17
C GLN A 30 -7.62 12.39 5.74
N LEU A 31 -8.22 11.37 5.11
CA LEU A 31 -7.97 9.96 5.48
C LEU A 31 -6.48 9.59 5.31
N ALA A 32 -5.85 10.03 4.21
CA ALA A 32 -4.41 9.86 4.00
C ALA A 32 -3.57 10.57 5.07
N THR A 33 -4.01 11.74 5.54
CA THR A 33 -3.33 12.50 6.60
C THR A 33 -3.41 11.76 7.95
N LEU A 34 -4.60 11.26 8.30
CA LEU A 34 -4.80 10.45 9.51
C LEU A 34 -3.96 9.17 9.46
N TRP A 35 -3.95 8.48 8.31
CA TRP A 35 -3.19 7.26 8.10
C TRP A 35 -1.68 7.48 8.29
N ARG A 36 -1.10 8.51 7.67
CA ARG A 36 0.31 8.86 7.84
C ARG A 36 0.67 9.23 9.29
N ALA A 37 -0.28 9.78 10.03
CA ALA A 37 -0.12 10.08 11.46
C ALA A 37 -0.36 8.85 12.37
N GLY A 38 -0.78 7.70 11.81
CA GLY A 38 -1.15 6.52 12.57
C GLY A 38 -2.40 6.70 13.45
N GLN A 39 -3.21 7.71 13.15
CA GLN A 39 -4.39 8.05 13.95
C GLN A 39 -5.59 7.25 13.47
N LEU A 40 -6.36 6.71 14.41
CA LEU A 40 -7.58 5.93 14.14
C LEU A 40 -7.35 4.63 13.35
N CYS A 41 -6.09 4.22 13.14
CA CYS A 41 -5.77 2.91 12.60
C CYS A 41 -6.22 1.81 13.59
N ASP A 42 -7.02 0.88 13.11
CA ASP A 42 -7.68 -0.18 13.87
C ASP A 42 -7.27 -1.59 13.39
N VAL A 43 -6.37 -1.68 12.41
CA VAL A 43 -5.75 -2.92 11.94
C VAL A 43 -4.25 -2.73 11.67
N THR A 44 -3.47 -3.77 11.92
CA THR A 44 -2.05 -3.85 11.57
C THR A 44 -1.80 -5.04 10.65
N PHE A 45 -1.10 -4.82 9.54
CA PHE A 45 -0.65 -5.87 8.64
C PHE A 45 0.83 -6.17 8.88
N THR A 46 1.17 -7.43 9.02
CA THR A 46 2.55 -7.92 9.03
C THR A 46 2.86 -8.52 7.66
N VAL A 47 3.78 -7.91 6.93
CA VAL A 47 4.20 -8.33 5.58
C VAL A 47 5.71 -8.42 5.55
N GLU A 48 6.27 -9.59 5.26
CA GLU A 48 7.72 -9.87 5.35
C GLU A 48 8.36 -9.39 6.67
N GLY A 49 7.64 -9.55 7.80
CA GLY A 49 8.10 -9.12 9.12
C GLY A 49 8.05 -7.60 9.38
N ARG A 50 7.58 -6.79 8.42
CA ARG A 50 7.31 -5.36 8.60
C ARG A 50 5.84 -5.13 8.98
N SER A 51 5.59 -4.22 9.91
CA SER A 51 4.24 -3.88 10.37
C SER A 51 3.73 -2.60 9.71
N PHE A 52 2.47 -2.63 9.29
CA PHE A 52 1.78 -1.55 8.60
C PHE A 52 0.41 -1.30 9.24
N SER A 53 0.24 -0.18 9.94
CA SER A 53 -1.05 0.21 10.49
C SER A 53 -1.94 0.88 9.43
N ALA A 54 -3.23 0.56 9.44
CA ALA A 54 -4.21 1.09 8.49
C ALA A 54 -5.61 1.12 9.10
N HIS A 55 -6.56 1.69 8.36
CA HIS A 55 -7.99 1.71 8.69
C HIS A 55 -8.72 0.56 7.98
N LYS A 56 -9.40 -0.30 8.75
CA LYS A 56 -10.25 -1.40 8.27
C LYS A 56 -11.26 -0.88 7.25
N LEU A 57 -11.95 0.23 7.55
CA LEU A 57 -12.99 0.81 6.69
C LEU A 57 -12.46 1.21 5.31
N VAL A 58 -11.31 1.88 5.26
CA VAL A 58 -10.73 2.35 3.99
C VAL A 58 -10.29 1.17 3.13
N LEU A 59 -9.62 0.19 3.75
CA LEU A 59 -9.19 -1.01 3.03
C LEU A 59 -10.37 -1.86 2.58
N ALA A 60 -11.41 -2.04 3.40
CA ALA A 60 -12.61 -2.77 3.02
C ALA A 60 -13.40 -2.10 1.87
N ALA A 61 -13.32 -0.77 1.77
CA ALA A 61 -13.90 -0.03 0.64
C ALA A 61 -13.12 -0.25 -0.66
N ALA A 62 -11.78 -0.34 -0.57
CA ALA A 62 -10.89 -0.51 -1.73
C ALA A 62 -10.64 -1.97 -2.13
N SER A 63 -10.81 -2.93 -1.21
CA SER A 63 -10.44 -4.34 -1.37
C SER A 63 -11.59 -5.25 -0.92
N ALA A 64 -12.15 -6.00 -1.86
CA ALA A 64 -13.19 -6.99 -1.55
C ALA A 64 -12.64 -8.15 -0.69
N TYR A 65 -11.36 -8.50 -0.86
CA TYR A 65 -10.68 -9.49 -0.03
C TYR A 65 -10.57 -9.04 1.43
N VAL A 66 -10.10 -7.81 1.66
CA VAL A 66 -10.00 -7.26 3.02
C VAL A 66 -11.39 -7.07 3.63
N ARG A 67 -12.40 -6.66 2.85
CA ARG A 67 -13.79 -6.60 3.32
C ARG A 67 -14.26 -7.95 3.84
N ALA A 68 -14.05 -9.03 3.09
CA ALA A 68 -14.41 -10.38 3.52
C ALA A 68 -13.66 -10.84 4.79
N LEU A 69 -12.41 -10.41 4.97
CA LEU A 69 -11.66 -10.66 6.21
C LEU A 69 -12.24 -9.89 7.40
N VAL A 70 -12.55 -8.60 7.21
CA VAL A 70 -13.11 -7.70 8.23
C VAL A 70 -14.51 -8.14 8.66
N ASP A 71 -15.34 -8.60 7.72
CA ASP A 71 -16.69 -9.11 8.01
C ASP A 71 -16.66 -10.50 8.68
N GLY A 72 -15.50 -11.16 8.69
CA GLY A 72 -15.32 -12.48 9.27
C GLY A 72 -15.29 -12.45 10.81
N PRO A 73 -15.61 -13.58 11.47
CA PRO A 73 -15.67 -13.68 12.94
C PRO A 73 -14.31 -13.41 13.62
N ARG A 74 -13.21 -13.47 12.86
CA ARG A 74 -11.86 -13.17 13.34
C ARG A 74 -11.64 -11.68 13.64
N PHE A 75 -12.44 -10.79 13.05
CA PHE A 75 -12.30 -9.32 13.14
C PHE A 75 -13.44 -8.65 13.92
N ALA A 76 -14.48 -9.41 14.29
CA ALA A 76 -15.70 -8.88 14.90
C ALA A 76 -15.49 -8.39 16.35
N ASP A 77 -14.53 -8.93 17.09
CA ASP A 77 -14.40 -8.75 18.55
C ASP A 77 -13.11 -8.03 19.00
N SER A 78 -12.37 -7.39 18.09
CA SER A 78 -11.01 -6.90 18.38
C SER A 78 -10.77 -5.46 17.90
N SER A 79 -10.28 -4.63 18.83
CA SER A 79 -9.96 -3.21 18.62
C SER A 79 -8.61 -2.96 17.96
N SER A 80 -7.78 -3.99 17.76
CA SER A 80 -6.51 -3.89 17.06
C SER A 80 -6.07 -5.28 16.58
N ASP A 81 -6.58 -5.67 15.41
CA ASP A 81 -6.23 -6.96 14.82
C ASP A 81 -4.92 -6.91 14.06
N THR A 82 -4.12 -7.98 14.19
CA THR A 82 -2.93 -8.19 13.36
C THR A 82 -3.21 -9.23 12.27
N LEU A 83 -2.99 -8.85 11.02
CA LEU A 83 -3.09 -9.71 9.84
C LEU A 83 -1.71 -9.99 9.25
N THR A 84 -1.36 -11.25 9.08
CA THR A 84 -0.13 -11.59 8.35
C THR A 84 -0.46 -11.81 6.87
N LEU A 85 0.29 -11.16 5.98
CA LEU A 85 0.27 -11.41 4.53
C LEU A 85 1.65 -11.91 4.12
N ASP A 86 1.79 -13.22 3.93
CA ASP A 86 3.08 -13.86 3.67
C ASP A 86 3.48 -13.93 2.18
N GLU A 87 2.57 -13.56 1.28
CA GLU A 87 2.71 -13.81 -0.17
C GLU A 87 2.82 -12.51 -0.98
N MET A 88 3.45 -11.48 -0.44
CA MET A 88 3.81 -10.28 -1.21
C MET A 88 5.01 -9.53 -0.62
N PRO A 89 5.81 -8.84 -1.44
CA PRO A 89 6.87 -7.97 -0.93
C PRO A 89 6.29 -6.82 -0.11
N ALA A 90 6.91 -6.52 1.03
CA ALA A 90 6.47 -5.44 1.90
C ALA A 90 6.54 -4.06 1.21
N ALA A 91 7.49 -3.87 0.30
CA ALA A 91 7.59 -2.65 -0.50
C ALA A 91 6.44 -2.50 -1.52
N ALA A 92 5.93 -3.61 -2.05
CA ALA A 92 4.76 -3.59 -2.92
C ALA A 92 3.49 -3.28 -2.13
N PHE A 93 3.35 -3.85 -0.92
CA PHE A 93 2.23 -3.55 -0.04
C PHE A 93 2.21 -2.07 0.40
N GLU A 94 3.38 -1.49 0.68
CA GLU A 94 3.50 -0.06 1.02
C GLU A 94 3.01 0.85 -0.12
N LEU A 95 3.41 0.56 -1.37
CA LEU A 95 2.93 1.28 -2.55
C LEU A 95 1.42 1.11 -2.76
N LEU A 96 0.89 -0.08 -2.50
CA LEU A 96 -0.54 -0.35 -2.58
C LEU A 96 -1.32 0.48 -1.54
N LEU A 97 -0.82 0.61 -0.31
CA LEU A 97 -1.43 1.50 0.68
C LEU A 97 -1.37 2.96 0.23
N GLU A 98 -0.22 3.42 -0.27
CA GLU A 98 -0.08 4.78 -0.78
C GLU A 98 -1.11 5.07 -1.89
N TRP A 99 -1.27 4.12 -2.82
CA TRP A 99 -2.27 4.23 -3.88
C TRP A 99 -3.70 4.23 -3.33
N ILE A 100 -4.05 3.33 -2.41
CA ILE A 100 -5.40 3.30 -1.81
C ILE A 100 -5.74 4.62 -1.11
N TYR A 101 -4.82 5.22 -0.36
CA TYR A 101 -5.10 6.43 0.40
C TYR A 101 -5.03 7.72 -0.43
N SER A 102 -4.20 7.75 -1.47
CA SER A 102 -3.91 8.99 -2.21
C SER A 102 -4.35 8.98 -3.67
N GLY A 103 -4.76 7.83 -4.19
CA GLY A 103 -5.15 7.64 -5.59
C GLY A 103 -3.98 7.68 -6.55
N SER A 104 -2.77 7.67 -6.02
CA SER A 104 -1.56 7.66 -6.83
C SER A 104 -0.42 6.99 -6.10
N CYS A 105 0.50 6.36 -6.82
CA CYS A 105 1.77 5.96 -6.26
C CYS A 105 2.86 6.05 -7.33
N ASN A 106 4.10 6.22 -6.88
CA ASN A 106 5.26 6.19 -7.77
C ASN A 106 6.01 4.87 -7.58
N ALA A 107 5.71 3.88 -8.41
CA ALA A 107 6.25 2.55 -8.32
C ALA A 107 7.59 2.45 -9.07
N PRO A 108 8.70 2.05 -8.41
CA PRO A 108 9.89 1.60 -9.11
C PRO A 108 9.56 0.50 -10.13
N LEU A 109 10.16 0.53 -11.32
CA LEU A 109 9.84 -0.45 -12.36
C LEU A 109 10.05 -1.91 -11.90
N ASN A 110 11.00 -2.16 -11.00
CA ASN A 110 11.24 -3.48 -10.41
C ASN A 110 10.16 -3.92 -9.39
N LEU A 111 9.36 -2.97 -8.88
CA LEU A 111 8.23 -3.24 -7.98
C LEU A 111 6.87 -3.17 -8.67
N LEU A 112 6.81 -2.70 -9.92
CA LEU A 112 5.56 -2.57 -10.67
C LEU A 112 4.83 -3.93 -10.79
N GLN A 113 5.51 -4.97 -11.28
CA GLN A 113 4.89 -6.29 -11.39
C GLN A 113 4.48 -6.88 -10.02
N PRO A 114 5.32 -6.86 -8.97
CA PRO A 114 4.89 -7.24 -7.62
C PRO A 114 3.69 -6.46 -7.08
N LEU A 115 3.61 -5.16 -7.37
CA LEU A 115 2.49 -4.30 -6.98
C LEU A 115 1.19 -4.75 -7.66
N LEU A 116 1.22 -5.01 -8.98
CA LEU A 116 0.03 -5.49 -9.71
C LEU A 116 -0.42 -6.86 -9.24
N LEU A 117 0.52 -7.77 -8.94
CA LEU A 117 0.19 -9.07 -8.35
C LEU A 117 -0.43 -8.93 -6.95
N ALA A 118 0.07 -8.01 -6.13
CA ALA A 118 -0.51 -7.70 -4.83
C ALA A 118 -1.92 -7.11 -4.97
N ALA A 119 -2.13 -6.21 -5.94
CA ALA A 119 -3.43 -5.61 -6.24
C ALA A 119 -4.47 -6.68 -6.63
N GLY A 120 -4.12 -7.60 -7.52
CA GLY A 120 -5.01 -8.70 -7.92
C GLY A 120 -5.31 -9.65 -6.78
N ARG A 121 -4.30 -10.00 -5.96
CA ARG A 121 -4.50 -10.85 -4.78
C ARG A 121 -5.44 -10.21 -3.77
N LEU A 122 -5.23 -8.93 -3.48
CA LEU A 122 -6.07 -8.16 -2.56
C LEU A 122 -7.37 -7.69 -3.23
N GLN A 123 -7.64 -8.03 -4.49
CA GLN A 123 -8.85 -7.63 -5.20
C GLN A 123 -9.08 -6.11 -5.16
N VAL A 124 -8.05 -5.35 -5.55
CA VAL A 124 -8.07 -3.89 -5.74
C VAL A 124 -8.09 -3.59 -7.25
N PRO A 125 -9.25 -3.73 -7.92
CA PRO A 125 -9.32 -3.71 -9.39
C PRO A 125 -8.94 -2.35 -10.00
N ALA A 126 -9.19 -1.26 -9.28
CA ALA A 126 -8.89 0.09 -9.77
C ALA A 126 -7.37 0.33 -9.95
N LEU A 127 -6.52 -0.33 -9.16
CA LEU A 127 -5.07 -0.29 -9.33
C LEU A 127 -4.59 -1.14 -10.51
N GLU A 128 -5.25 -2.27 -10.80
CA GLU A 128 -4.94 -3.07 -12.00
C GLU A 128 -5.28 -2.33 -13.29
N MET A 129 -6.35 -1.55 -13.28
CA MET A 129 -6.78 -0.74 -14.42
C MET A 129 -5.94 0.52 -14.64
N ALA A 130 -5.18 0.96 -13.63
CA ALA A 130 -4.36 2.16 -13.65
C ALA A 130 -2.95 1.95 -14.24
N ALA A 131 -2.61 0.73 -14.65
CA ALA A 131 -1.28 0.30 -15.08
C ALA A 131 -1.12 0.06 -16.59
#